data_AF-A0A6N6KUR9-F1
#
_entry.id   AF-A0A6N6KUR9-F1
#
_cell.length_a   1.000
_cell.length_b   1.000
_cell.length_c   1.000
_cell.angle_alpha   90.00
_cell.angle_beta   90.00
_cell.angle_gamma   90.00
#
_symmetry.space_group_name_H-M   'P 1'
#
loop_
_entity.id
_entity.type
_entity.pdbx_description
1 polymer ?
#
loop_
_entity_poly.entity_id
_entity_poly.type
_entity_poly.pdbx_seq_one_letter_code
_entity_poly.pdbx_strand_id
1 'polypeptide(L)'
;MKRLPRSPSRTTAGFAFSILNRAIKEGFADRAFGKAEMQEVLAFFDTPEPECVFCGSLEVARWDHLFPISRGGDTVLGNMVLACARCDDSKQHLDFEEWMLSDQRYSPNTRGVKNLDARIARINEYEKAYSYEPMQIERRLNATEFNTMNSLQTRMAQLKDELEELIQDHRERTGKS
;
A
#
# COMPACT_ATOMS: atom_id res chain seq x y z
N MET A 1 14.37 32.34 -10.33
CA MET A 1 12.91 32.45 -10.03
C MET A 1 12.62 31.59 -8.81
N LYS A 2 12.05 32.12 -7.72
CA LYS A 2 11.75 31.31 -6.52
C LYS A 2 10.63 30.32 -6.86
N ARG A 3 10.85 29.02 -6.58
CA ARG A 3 9.85 27.97 -6.79
C ARG A 3 8.79 28.09 -5.68
N LEU A 4 7.57 28.44 -6.05
CA LEU A 4 6.44 28.47 -5.11
C LEU A 4 5.94 27.04 -4.83
N PRO A 5 5.36 26.78 -3.64
CA PRO A 5 4.74 25.50 -3.34
C PRO A 5 3.56 25.22 -4.28
N ARG A 6 3.19 23.93 -4.41
CA ARG A 6 2.02 23.54 -5.21
C ARG A 6 0.74 24.11 -4.59
N SER A 7 -0.22 24.48 -5.42
CA SER A 7 -1.57 24.80 -4.96
C SER A 7 -2.18 23.59 -4.25
N PRO A 8 -3.04 23.80 -3.23
CA PRO A 8 -3.78 22.71 -2.60
C PRO A 8 -4.55 21.88 -3.65
N SER A 9 -4.44 20.57 -3.58
CA SER A 9 -5.23 19.65 -4.40
C SER A 9 -6.63 19.49 -3.82
N ARG A 10 -7.66 19.49 -4.68
CA ARG A 10 -9.03 19.16 -4.25
C ARG A 10 -9.13 17.67 -3.91
N THR A 11 -9.81 17.34 -2.84
CA THR A 11 -10.26 15.97 -2.58
C THR A 11 -11.24 15.56 -3.68
N THR A 12 -10.95 14.45 -4.37
CA THR A 12 -11.84 13.92 -5.41
C THR A 12 -12.75 12.83 -4.85
N ALA A 13 -13.88 12.59 -5.49
CA ALA A 13 -14.73 11.44 -5.18
C ALA A 13 -13.92 10.14 -5.27
N GLY A 14 -13.20 9.92 -6.38
CA GLY A 14 -12.27 8.81 -6.53
C GLY A 14 -11.32 8.61 -5.33
N PHE A 15 -10.71 9.68 -4.79
CA PHE A 15 -9.87 9.57 -3.60
C PHE A 15 -10.67 9.18 -2.35
N ALA A 16 -11.81 9.83 -2.08
CA ALA A 16 -12.64 9.51 -0.92
C ALA A 16 -13.12 8.04 -0.94
N PHE A 17 -13.57 7.56 -2.10
CA PHE A 17 -14.00 6.17 -2.28
C PHE A 17 -12.82 5.17 -2.23
N SER A 18 -11.61 5.57 -2.59
CA SER A 18 -10.42 4.75 -2.38
C SER A 18 -10.16 4.47 -0.90
N ILE A 19 -10.41 5.47 -0.03
CA ILE A 19 -10.28 5.33 1.43
C ILE A 19 -11.37 4.40 1.98
N LEU A 20 -12.61 4.52 1.50
CA LEU A 20 -13.70 3.62 1.89
C LEU A 20 -13.41 2.17 1.51
N ASN A 21 -12.95 1.94 0.27
CA ASN A 21 -12.55 0.62 -0.19
C ASN A 21 -11.39 0.06 0.65
N ARG A 22 -10.42 0.90 1.01
CA ARG A 22 -9.33 0.51 1.90
C ARG A 22 -9.84 0.13 3.29
N ALA A 23 -10.77 0.89 3.87
CA ALA A 23 -11.34 0.62 5.18
C ALA A 23 -12.06 -0.73 5.25
N ILE A 24 -12.79 -1.12 4.21
CA ILE A 24 -13.40 -2.45 4.10
C ILE A 24 -12.32 -3.53 4.12
N LYS A 25 -11.28 -3.37 3.29
CA LYS A 25 -10.21 -4.35 3.17
C LYS A 25 -9.44 -4.52 4.48
N GLU A 26 -9.05 -3.42 5.11
CA GLU A 26 -8.38 -3.44 6.42
C GLU A 26 -9.28 -3.97 7.54
N GLY A 27 -10.61 -3.79 7.45
CA GLY A 27 -11.56 -4.24 8.46
C GLY A 27 -11.69 -5.77 8.55
N PHE A 28 -11.39 -6.48 7.45
CA PHE A 28 -11.40 -7.94 7.40
C PHE A 28 -9.99 -8.56 7.41
N ALA A 29 -8.93 -7.75 7.31
CA ALA A 29 -7.54 -8.19 7.35
C ALA A 29 -7.04 -8.35 8.78
N ASP A 30 -6.05 -9.21 8.98
CA ASP A 30 -5.39 -9.39 10.27
C ASP A 30 -4.52 -8.16 10.58
N ARG A 31 -4.56 -7.73 11.85
CA ARG A 31 -3.79 -6.58 12.35
C ARG A 31 -3.13 -6.91 13.67
N ALA A 32 -1.99 -7.59 13.58
CA ALA A 32 -1.13 -7.93 14.70
C ALA A 32 0.28 -7.40 14.42
N PHE A 33 0.46 -6.09 14.57
CA PHE A 33 1.74 -5.42 14.35
C PHE A 33 1.92 -4.23 15.28
N GLY A 34 2.45 -4.50 16.47
CA GLY A 34 2.81 -3.54 17.50
C GLY A 34 4.33 -3.44 17.69
N LYS A 35 4.75 -2.91 18.84
CA LYS A 35 6.17 -2.67 19.13
C LYS A 35 7.01 -3.94 19.19
N ALA A 36 6.43 -5.05 19.65
CA ALA A 36 7.13 -6.33 19.73
C ALA A 36 7.44 -6.84 18.31
N GLU A 37 6.45 -6.82 17.43
CA GLU A 37 6.60 -7.23 16.04
C GLU A 37 7.58 -6.31 15.30
N MET A 38 7.52 -5.00 15.53
CA MET A 38 8.51 -4.06 14.98
C MET A 38 9.95 -4.40 15.40
N GLN A 39 10.17 -4.77 16.66
CA GLN A 39 11.48 -5.20 17.14
C GLN A 39 11.94 -6.50 16.48
N GLU A 40 11.02 -7.44 16.26
CA GLU A 40 11.31 -8.67 15.53
C GLU A 40 11.71 -8.42 14.08
N VAL A 41 11.05 -7.49 13.37
CA VAL A 41 11.46 -7.12 12.01
C VAL A 41 12.89 -6.57 12.01
N LEU A 42 13.19 -5.64 12.91
CA LEU A 42 14.54 -5.06 13.01
C LEU A 42 15.59 -6.14 13.33
N ALA A 43 15.29 -7.04 14.26
CA ALA A 43 16.15 -8.15 14.61
C ALA A 43 16.33 -9.15 13.46
N PHE A 44 15.32 -9.36 12.62
CA PHE A 44 15.43 -10.24 11.46
C PHE A 44 16.38 -9.64 10.40
N PHE A 45 16.21 -8.37 10.04
CA PHE A 45 17.05 -7.76 9.01
C PHE A 45 18.47 -7.44 9.51
N ASP A 46 18.67 -7.34 10.83
CA ASP A 46 19.96 -7.28 11.54
C ASP A 46 21.00 -6.37 10.88
N THR A 47 20.61 -5.12 10.64
CA THR A 47 21.50 -4.09 10.09
C THR A 47 22.12 -3.25 11.21
N PRO A 48 23.36 -2.73 11.05
CA PRO A 48 24.01 -1.92 12.09
C PRO A 48 23.18 -0.71 12.53
N GLU A 49 22.46 -0.11 11.58
CA GLU A 49 21.45 0.92 11.81
C GLU A 49 20.17 0.52 11.05
N PRO A 50 18.96 0.87 11.56
CA PRO A 50 17.72 0.63 10.84
C PRO A 50 17.74 1.30 9.44
N GLU A 51 17.64 0.49 8.41
CA GLU A 51 17.62 0.95 7.02
C GLU A 51 16.38 0.47 6.26
N CYS A 52 16.07 1.14 5.15
CA CYS A 52 14.98 0.73 4.28
C CYS A 52 15.31 -0.62 3.67
N VAL A 53 14.47 -1.62 3.94
CA VAL A 53 14.64 -3.00 3.45
C VAL A 53 14.82 -3.04 1.92
N PHE A 54 14.07 -2.22 1.20
CA PHE A 54 14.12 -2.18 -0.27
C PHE A 54 15.37 -1.53 -0.87
N CYS A 55 15.96 -0.51 -0.23
CA CYS A 55 17.01 0.31 -0.89
C CYS A 55 18.22 0.68 -0.03
N GLY A 56 18.24 0.33 1.25
CA GLY A 56 19.34 0.63 2.18
C GLY A 56 19.45 2.08 2.63
N SER A 57 18.43 2.89 2.37
CA SER A 57 18.39 4.26 2.87
C SER A 57 18.21 4.28 4.38
N LEU A 58 19.05 5.03 5.10
CA LEU A 58 18.92 5.29 6.54
C LEU A 58 17.77 6.27 6.85
N GLU A 59 17.26 6.99 5.84
CA GLU A 59 16.08 7.86 5.96
C GLU A 59 14.77 7.03 5.99
N VAL A 60 14.63 6.17 7.00
CA VAL A 60 13.44 5.36 7.25
C VAL A 60 12.43 6.13 8.08
N ALA A 61 11.15 6.01 7.72
CA ALA A 61 10.08 6.75 8.39
C ALA A 61 8.74 6.01 8.41
N ARG A 62 8.65 4.83 7.79
CA ARG A 62 7.38 4.14 7.56
C ARG A 62 7.54 2.64 7.68
N TRP A 63 6.43 1.99 7.98
CA TRP A 63 6.26 0.54 7.86
C TRP A 63 5.38 0.29 6.64
N ASP A 64 5.89 -0.50 5.70
CA ASP A 64 5.23 -0.77 4.41
C ASP A 64 4.85 -2.26 4.33
N HIS A 65 3.82 -2.54 3.54
CA HIS A 65 3.31 -3.88 3.25
C HIS A 65 4.02 -4.46 2.03
N LEU A 66 4.63 -5.63 2.15
CA LEU A 66 5.21 -6.37 1.03
C LEU A 66 4.13 -6.74 0.02
N PHE A 67 3.08 -7.41 0.49
CA PHE A 67 1.83 -7.61 -0.22
C PHE A 67 0.82 -6.53 0.16
N PRO A 68 0.36 -5.70 -0.79
CA PRO A 68 -0.35 -4.46 -0.47
C PRO A 68 -1.78 -4.71 0.02
N ILE A 69 -2.25 -3.85 0.93
CA ILE A 69 -3.63 -3.88 1.46
C ILE A 69 -4.68 -3.85 0.35
N SER A 70 -4.43 -3.10 -0.72
CA SER A 70 -5.34 -3.04 -1.88
C SER A 70 -5.57 -4.40 -2.54
N ARG A 71 -4.70 -5.39 -2.31
CA ARG A 71 -4.83 -6.76 -2.81
C ARG A 71 -5.18 -7.78 -1.70
N GLY A 72 -5.44 -7.33 -0.47
CA GLY A 72 -5.77 -8.18 0.67
C GLY A 72 -4.62 -8.41 1.66
N GLY A 73 -3.55 -7.61 1.60
CA GLY A 73 -2.45 -7.71 2.54
C GLY A 73 -2.80 -7.39 3.99
N ASP A 74 -2.26 -8.18 4.90
CA ASP A 74 -2.46 -8.06 6.35
C ASP A 74 -1.38 -7.18 7.00
N THR A 75 -1.70 -6.58 8.13
CA THR A 75 -0.72 -5.78 8.91
C THR A 75 -0.13 -6.66 10.01
N VAL A 76 0.82 -7.52 9.64
CA VAL A 76 1.40 -8.58 10.48
C VAL A 76 2.88 -8.81 10.17
N LEU A 77 3.58 -9.55 11.03
CA LEU A 77 4.89 -10.11 10.72
C LEU A 77 4.87 -10.95 9.44
N GLY A 78 5.95 -10.91 8.68
CA GLY A 78 6.03 -11.52 7.35
C GLY A 78 5.51 -10.60 6.24
N ASN A 79 4.60 -9.66 6.52
CA ASN A 79 4.13 -8.69 5.51
C ASN A 79 4.64 -7.27 5.74
N MET A 80 4.97 -6.89 6.98
CA MET A 80 5.40 -5.53 7.31
C MET A 80 6.92 -5.39 7.31
N VAL A 81 7.44 -4.36 6.64
CA VAL A 81 8.89 -4.05 6.60
C VAL A 81 9.17 -2.58 6.82
N LEU A 82 10.39 -2.27 7.28
CA LEU A 82 10.83 -0.89 7.44
C LEU A 82 11.18 -0.27 6.08
N ALA A 83 10.60 0.89 5.79
CA ALA A 83 10.74 1.56 4.50
C ALA A 83 11.03 3.07 4.62
N CYS A 84 11.73 3.60 3.62
CA CYS A 84 11.80 5.04 3.40
C CYS A 84 10.54 5.50 2.63
N ALA A 85 10.17 6.78 2.81
CA ALA A 85 8.98 7.34 2.17
C ALA A 85 8.99 7.19 0.64
N ARG A 86 10.16 7.33 -0.01
CA ARG A 86 10.28 7.22 -1.46
C ARG A 86 9.93 5.83 -1.98
N CYS A 87 10.36 4.77 -1.30
CA CYS A 87 10.09 3.40 -1.72
C CYS A 87 8.60 3.07 -1.56
N ASP A 88 8.05 3.32 -0.37
CA ASP A 88 6.63 3.13 -0.06
C ASP A 88 5.71 3.88 -1.06
N ASP A 89 5.96 5.19 -1.27
CA ASP A 89 5.17 5.99 -2.21
C ASP A 89 5.23 5.48 -3.66
N SER A 90 6.36 4.90 -4.07
CA SER A 90 6.55 4.40 -5.43
C SER A 90 6.07 2.96 -5.65
N LYS A 91 5.93 2.15 -4.58
CA LYS A 91 5.44 0.77 -4.64
C LYS A 91 3.95 0.69 -4.93
N GLN A 92 3.18 1.58 -4.32
CA GLN A 92 1.74 1.70 -4.53
C GLN A 92 0.98 0.38 -4.25
N HIS A 93 0.33 -0.19 -5.27
CA HIS A 93 -0.56 -1.34 -5.18
C HIS A 93 0.08 -2.62 -5.74
N LEU A 94 1.37 -2.55 -6.09
CA LEU A 94 2.12 -3.69 -6.58
C LEU A 94 2.63 -4.55 -5.43
N ASP A 95 2.82 -5.83 -5.74
CA ASP A 95 3.61 -6.70 -4.88
C ASP A 95 5.07 -6.21 -4.80
N PHE A 96 5.78 -6.48 -3.71
CA PHE A 96 7.13 -5.95 -3.52
C PHE A 96 8.10 -6.45 -4.60
N GLU A 97 8.09 -7.74 -4.96
CA GLU A 97 9.04 -8.29 -5.90
C GLU A 97 8.75 -7.77 -7.31
N GLU A 98 7.46 -7.78 -7.68
CA GLU A 98 6.94 -7.18 -8.91
C GLU A 98 7.41 -5.73 -9.06
N TRP A 99 7.25 -4.92 -8.01
CA TRP A 99 7.64 -3.52 -8.02
C TRP A 99 9.16 -3.33 -8.04
N MET A 100 9.90 -4.07 -7.22
CA MET A 100 11.36 -3.93 -7.08
C MET A 100 12.08 -4.17 -8.39
N LEU A 101 11.58 -5.13 -9.19
CA LEU A 101 12.11 -5.50 -10.50
C LEU A 101 11.54 -4.68 -11.66
N SER A 102 10.44 -3.94 -11.45
CA SER A 102 9.79 -3.17 -12.52
C SER A 102 10.59 -1.97 -13.02
N ASP A 103 10.20 -1.49 -14.20
CA ASP A 103 10.64 -0.19 -14.76
C ASP A 103 9.83 1.01 -14.23
N GLN A 104 9.04 0.82 -13.17
CA GLN A 104 8.29 1.92 -12.57
C GLN A 104 9.24 2.98 -12.01
N ARG A 105 8.88 4.26 -12.24
CA ARG A 105 9.67 5.39 -11.75
C ARG A 105 9.90 5.27 -10.24
N TYR A 106 11.17 5.31 -9.84
CA TYR A 106 11.65 5.21 -8.46
C TYR A 106 11.65 3.81 -7.84
N SER A 107 11.36 2.76 -8.61
CA SER A 107 11.68 1.38 -8.20
C SER A 107 13.17 1.21 -7.90
N PRO A 108 13.56 0.26 -7.03
CA PRO A 108 14.95 -0.12 -6.82
C PRO A 108 15.72 -0.44 -8.11
N ASN A 109 15.10 -1.15 -9.06
CA ASN A 109 15.67 -1.41 -10.37
C ASN A 109 15.99 -0.11 -11.14
N THR A 110 15.01 0.79 -11.33
CA THR A 110 15.24 2.06 -12.07
C THR A 110 16.21 3.02 -11.38
N ARG A 111 16.43 2.85 -10.08
CA ARG A 111 17.38 3.64 -9.29
C ARG A 111 18.78 3.03 -9.21
N GLY A 112 19.00 1.83 -9.74
CA GLY A 112 20.28 1.13 -9.65
C GLY A 112 20.68 0.79 -8.21
N VAL A 113 19.71 0.35 -7.39
CA VAL A 113 19.99 -0.12 -6.03
C VAL A 113 20.95 -1.32 -6.08
N LYS A 114 22.04 -1.24 -5.32
CA LYS A 114 23.05 -2.32 -5.26
C LYS A 114 22.47 -3.57 -4.58
N ASN A 115 22.94 -4.74 -5.03
CA ASN A 115 22.60 -6.05 -4.47
C ASN A 115 21.07 -6.29 -4.44
N LEU A 116 20.37 -5.88 -5.51
CA LEU A 116 18.91 -5.98 -5.61
C LEU A 116 18.42 -7.42 -5.37
N ASP A 117 19.05 -8.39 -6.04
CA ASP A 117 18.70 -9.81 -5.91
C ASP A 117 18.88 -10.33 -4.48
N ALA A 118 19.95 -9.89 -3.79
CA ALA A 118 20.19 -10.27 -2.40
C ALA A 118 19.16 -9.65 -1.44
N ARG A 119 18.70 -8.42 -1.72
CA ARG A 119 17.63 -7.78 -0.94
C ARG A 119 16.30 -8.51 -1.15
N ILE A 120 15.94 -8.83 -2.39
CA ILE A 120 14.74 -9.61 -2.70
C ILE A 120 14.80 -11.00 -2.03
N ALA A 121 15.93 -11.70 -2.14
CA ALA A 121 16.12 -12.98 -1.47
C ALA A 121 15.93 -12.87 0.05
N ARG A 122 16.46 -11.82 0.68
CA ARG A 122 16.31 -11.60 2.12
C ARG A 122 14.86 -11.31 2.53
N ILE A 123 14.10 -10.59 1.70
CA ILE A 123 12.67 -10.38 1.93
C ILE A 123 11.89 -11.69 1.78
N ASN A 124 12.19 -12.49 0.76
CA ASN A 124 11.59 -13.81 0.58
C ASN A 124 11.88 -14.76 1.77
N GLU A 125 13.07 -14.67 2.37
CA GLU A 125 13.40 -15.39 3.61
C GLU A 125 12.56 -14.91 4.80
N TYR A 126 12.31 -13.59 4.89
CA TYR A 126 11.46 -12.99 5.92
C TYR A 126 10.01 -13.50 5.85
N GLU A 127 9.40 -13.46 4.66
CA GLU A 127 8.04 -13.98 4.44
C GLU A 127 7.92 -15.45 4.87
N LYS A 128 8.88 -16.28 4.47
CA LYS A 128 8.94 -17.70 4.84
C LYS A 128 9.13 -17.92 6.33
N ALA A 129 10.00 -17.15 6.98
CA ALA A 129 10.29 -17.28 8.41
C ALA A 129 9.03 -17.06 9.27
N TYR A 130 8.15 -16.17 8.84
CA TYR A 130 6.89 -15.87 9.53
C TYR A 130 5.68 -16.59 8.94
N SER A 131 5.88 -17.46 7.94
CA SER A 131 4.83 -18.26 7.29
C SER A 131 3.65 -17.40 6.81
N TYR A 132 3.92 -16.18 6.36
CA TYR A 132 2.88 -15.29 5.86
C TYR A 132 2.55 -15.66 4.42
N GLU A 133 1.30 -16.02 4.17
CA GLU A 133 0.77 -16.30 2.84
C GLU A 133 -0.42 -15.37 2.59
N PRO A 134 -0.33 -14.45 1.60
CA PRO A 134 -1.42 -13.52 1.31
C PRO A 134 -2.74 -14.24 1.03
N MET A 135 -3.79 -13.84 1.76
CA MET A 135 -5.12 -14.40 1.57
C MET A 135 -6.05 -13.38 0.93
N GLN A 136 -6.74 -13.78 -0.14
CA GLN A 136 -7.84 -13.00 -0.70
C GLN A 136 -8.93 -12.81 0.36
N ILE A 137 -9.39 -11.56 0.53
CA ILE A 137 -10.33 -11.18 1.60
C ILE A 137 -11.62 -12.00 1.53
N GLU A 138 -12.06 -12.33 0.32
CA GLU A 138 -13.26 -13.14 0.06
C GLU A 138 -13.19 -14.50 0.75
N ARG A 139 -11.99 -15.06 0.96
CA ARG A 139 -11.78 -16.34 1.66
C ARG A 139 -11.91 -16.22 3.18
N ARG A 140 -11.85 -15.00 3.71
CA ARG A 140 -12.02 -14.69 5.15
C ARG A 140 -13.48 -14.54 5.53
N LEU A 141 -14.37 -14.42 4.55
CA LEU A 141 -15.79 -14.11 4.76
C LEU A 141 -16.66 -15.38 4.67
N ASN A 142 -17.70 -15.44 5.49
CA ASN A 142 -18.79 -16.37 5.24
C ASN A 142 -19.71 -15.86 4.11
N ALA A 143 -20.62 -16.71 3.63
CA ALA A 143 -21.47 -16.39 2.48
C ALA A 143 -22.33 -15.11 2.68
N THR A 144 -22.83 -14.88 3.90
CA THR A 144 -23.64 -13.69 4.22
C THR A 144 -22.78 -12.43 4.21
N GLU A 145 -21.60 -12.48 4.82
CA GLU A 145 -20.63 -11.37 4.83
C GLU A 145 -20.17 -11.03 3.42
N PHE A 146 -19.82 -12.04 2.63
CA PHE A 146 -19.40 -11.88 1.23
C PHE A 146 -20.48 -11.19 0.39
N ASN A 147 -21.72 -11.68 0.46
CA ASN A 147 -22.85 -11.07 -0.26
C ASN A 147 -23.12 -9.62 0.19
N THR A 148 -23.00 -9.37 1.50
CA THR A 148 -23.17 -8.02 2.07
C THR A 148 -22.07 -7.08 1.59
N MET A 149 -20.81 -7.51 1.64
CA MET A 149 -19.65 -6.75 1.18
C MET A 149 -19.79 -6.40 -0.31
N ASN A 150 -20.14 -7.36 -1.16
CA ASN A 150 -20.33 -7.13 -2.59
C ASN A 150 -21.45 -6.13 -2.87
N SER A 151 -22.57 -6.24 -2.14
CA SER A 151 -23.68 -5.27 -2.25
C SER A 151 -23.24 -3.86 -1.86
N LEU A 152 -22.49 -3.71 -0.76
CA LEU A 152 -21.94 -2.42 -0.34
C LEU A 152 -20.97 -1.85 -1.37
N GLN A 153 -20.04 -2.65 -1.88
CA GLN A 153 -19.09 -2.23 -2.91
C GLN A 153 -19.78 -1.77 -4.20
N THR A 154 -20.82 -2.49 -4.62
CA THR A 154 -21.62 -2.13 -5.81
C THR A 154 -22.30 -0.77 -5.61
N ARG A 155 -22.95 -0.57 -4.47
CA ARG A 155 -23.62 0.69 -4.13
C ARG A 155 -22.64 1.85 -4.00
N MET A 156 -21.46 1.61 -3.44
CA MET A 156 -20.40 2.61 -3.36
C MET A 156 -19.88 3.01 -4.75
N ALA A 157 -19.68 2.05 -5.65
CA ALA A 157 -19.26 2.34 -7.02
C ALA A 157 -20.31 3.21 -7.74
N GLN A 158 -21.59 2.84 -7.64
CA GLN A 158 -22.68 3.63 -8.20
C GLN A 158 -22.71 5.06 -7.63
N LEU A 159 -22.64 5.20 -6.29
CA LEU A 159 -22.65 6.51 -5.64
C LEU A 159 -21.44 7.36 -6.04
N LYS A 160 -20.27 6.74 -6.24
CA LYS A 160 -19.08 7.43 -6.73
C LYS A 160 -19.34 8.03 -8.11
N ASP A 161 -19.90 7.25 -9.02
CA ASP A 161 -20.12 7.66 -10.40
C ASP A 161 -21.19 8.77 -10.48
N GLU A 162 -22.30 8.63 -9.73
CA GLU A 162 -23.33 9.67 -9.60
C GLU A 162 -22.76 11.00 -9.04
N LEU A 163 -21.85 10.91 -8.06
CA LEU A 163 -21.20 12.09 -7.49
C LEU A 163 -20.22 12.74 -8.48
N GLU A 164 -19.47 11.94 -9.24
CA GLU A 164 -18.57 12.45 -10.27
C GLU A 164 -19.32 13.15 -11.41
N GLU A 165 -20.44 12.58 -11.85
CA GLU A 165 -21.36 13.17 -12.83
C GLU A 165 -21.92 14.50 -12.32
N LEU A 166 -22.48 14.55 -11.10
CA LEU A 166 -22.99 15.78 -10.50
C LEU A 166 -21.93 16.89 -10.43
N ILE A 167 -20.69 16.54 -10.07
CA ILE A 167 -19.57 17.49 -10.00
C ILE A 167 -19.22 17.99 -11.40
N GLN A 168 -19.20 17.10 -12.39
CA GLN A 168 -18.89 17.44 -13.78
C GLN A 168 -19.95 18.36 -14.37
N ASP A 169 -21.24 18.02 -14.22
CA ASP A 169 -22.38 18.85 -14.66
C ASP A 169 -22.34 20.25 -14.05
N HIS A 170 -21.99 20.35 -12.76
CA HIS A 170 -21.82 21.65 -12.11
C HIS A 170 -20.70 22.48 -12.74
N ARG A 171 -19.55 21.85 -13.05
CA ARG A 171 -18.41 22.53 -13.67
C ARG A 171 -18.74 23.02 -15.06
N GLU A 172 -19.39 22.19 -15.87
CA GLU A 172 -19.84 22.54 -17.22
C GLU A 172 -20.84 23.70 -17.18
N ARG A 173 -21.86 23.61 -16.33
CA ARG A 173 -22.88 24.67 -16.19
C ARG A 173 -22.30 26.00 -15.69
N THR A 174 -21.26 25.96 -14.87
CA THR A 174 -20.67 27.18 -14.26
C THR A 174 -19.41 27.69 -14.96
N GLY A 175 -18.89 26.97 -15.95
CA GLY A 175 -17.63 27.31 -16.63
C GLY A 175 -16.40 27.25 -15.71
N LYS A 176 -16.47 26.52 -14.59
CA LYS A 176 -15.38 26.42 -13.60
C LYS A 176 -14.61 25.12 -13.80
N SER A 177 -13.29 25.20 -13.94
CA SER A 177 -12.36 24.05 -13.87
C SER A 177 -12.09 23.62 -12.42
#